data_AF-S9PJ46-F1
#
_entry.id   AF-S9PJ46-F1
#
_cell.length_a   1.000
_cell.length_b   1.000
_cell.length_c   1.000
_cell.angle_alpha   90.00
_cell.angle_beta   90.00
_cell.angle_gamma   90.00
#
_symmetry.space_group_name_H-M   'P 1'
#
loop_
_entity.id
_entity.type
_entity.pdbx_description
1 polymer ?
#
loop_
_entity_poly.entity_id
_entity_poly.type
_entity_poly.pdbx_seq_one_letter_code
_entity_poly.pdbx_strand_id
1 'polypeptide(L)'
;MSQQFRDPEDEPHATPHGLPRLLRPRYNRAPEIPHFLGWLNYWSAAAASAIGFPDPARDADLLSRARRTATGGWVVRLTDMPLDLDNPAHLDALKRAYERFPEIGGRSTP
;
A
#
# COMPACT_ATOMS: atom_id res chain seq x y z
N MET A 1 -11.85 6.02 -0.79
CA MET A 1 -11.34 4.66 -1.10
C MET A 1 -12.02 3.97 -2.30
N SER A 2 -13.24 4.32 -2.72
CA SER A 2 -13.92 3.66 -3.86
C SER A 2 -13.35 3.98 -5.25
N GLN A 3 -12.57 5.06 -5.41
CA GLN A 3 -12.20 5.59 -6.73
C GLN A 3 -10.83 5.11 -7.25
N GLN A 4 -10.11 4.25 -6.51
CA GLN A 4 -8.83 3.68 -6.98
C GLN A 4 -9.01 2.33 -7.69
N PHE A 5 -10.12 1.63 -7.46
CA PHE A 5 -10.32 0.29 -8.00
C PHE A 5 -10.77 0.35 -9.47
N ARG A 6 -10.20 -0.54 -10.28
CA ARG A 6 -10.55 -0.73 -11.69
C ARG A 6 -10.77 -2.20 -12.02
N ASP A 7 -11.57 -2.44 -13.04
CA ASP A 7 -11.55 -3.70 -13.79
C ASP A 7 -10.31 -3.75 -14.72
N PRO A 8 -9.86 -4.96 -15.10
CA PRO A 8 -8.74 -5.12 -16.01
C PRO A 8 -8.94 -4.39 -17.35
N GLU A 9 -10.20 -4.31 -17.80
CA GLU A 9 -10.63 -3.78 -19.10
C GLU A 9 -11.01 -2.29 -19.07
N ASP A 10 -10.97 -1.64 -17.90
CA ASP A 10 -11.35 -0.23 -17.77
C ASP A 10 -10.37 0.71 -18.49
N GLU A 11 -10.90 1.63 -19.30
CA GLU A 11 -10.16 2.70 -19.94
C GLU A 11 -9.36 3.55 -18.91
N PRO A 12 -8.20 4.12 -19.31
CA PRO A 12 -7.42 4.98 -18.44
C PRO A 12 -8.17 6.29 -18.16
N HIS A 13 -8.67 6.45 -16.93
CA HIS A 13 -9.14 7.72 -16.40
C HIS A 13 -8.34 8.12 -15.16
N ALA A 14 -8.13 9.42 -15.00
CA ALA A 14 -7.44 9.97 -13.83
C ALA A 14 -8.18 9.56 -12.55
N THR A 15 -7.44 9.07 -11.57
CA THR A 15 -7.93 8.87 -10.21
C THR A 15 -7.89 10.21 -9.47
N PRO A 16 -8.75 10.41 -8.47
CA PRO A 16 -8.61 11.52 -7.54
C PRO A 16 -7.21 11.57 -6.94
N HIS A 17 -6.68 12.79 -6.80
CA HIS A 17 -5.40 13.07 -6.17
C HIS A 17 -4.16 12.44 -6.86
N GLY A 18 -4.32 11.87 -8.06
CA GLY A 18 -3.23 11.23 -8.81
C GLY A 18 -2.70 9.97 -8.14
N LEU A 19 -3.54 9.24 -7.41
CA LEU A 19 -3.19 7.96 -6.79
C LEU A 19 -3.15 6.83 -7.84
N PRO A 20 -2.38 5.76 -7.62
CA PRO A 20 -2.37 4.69 -8.61
C PRO A 20 -3.71 3.94 -8.63
N ARG A 21 -4.03 3.40 -9.81
CA ARG A 21 -5.16 2.48 -10.02
C ARG A 21 -4.81 1.10 -9.47
N LEU A 22 -5.76 0.46 -8.81
CA LEU A 22 -5.63 -0.85 -8.17
C LEU A 22 -6.60 -1.82 -8.83
N LEU A 23 -6.16 -3.05 -9.08
CA LEU A 23 -7.08 -4.11 -9.48
C LEU A 23 -8.08 -4.38 -8.36
N ARG A 24 -9.33 -4.68 -8.71
CA ARG A 24 -10.28 -5.18 -7.71
C ARG A 24 -9.71 -6.44 -7.05
N PRO A 25 -9.96 -6.65 -5.73
CA PRO A 25 -9.46 -7.81 -5.00
C PRO A 25 -9.69 -9.16 -5.68
N ARG A 26 -10.84 -9.33 -6.35
CA ARG A 26 -11.23 -10.54 -7.09
C ARG A 26 -10.31 -10.92 -8.27
N TYR A 27 -9.52 -9.97 -8.79
CA TYR A 27 -8.57 -10.20 -9.87
C TYR A 27 -7.13 -10.35 -9.38
N ASN A 28 -6.88 -10.17 -8.08
CA ASN A 28 -5.56 -10.35 -7.53
C ASN A 28 -5.24 -11.85 -7.42
N ARG A 29 -4.22 -12.30 -8.16
CA ARG A 29 -3.76 -13.70 -8.15
C ARG A 29 -2.79 -14.02 -7.01
N ALA A 30 -2.31 -13.00 -6.30
CA ALA A 30 -1.42 -13.14 -5.16
C ALA A 30 -2.19 -12.75 -3.88
N PRO A 31 -2.85 -13.70 -3.19
CA PRO A 31 -3.67 -13.42 -2.02
C PRO A 31 -2.90 -12.81 -0.84
N GLU A 32 -1.58 -12.98 -0.81
CA GLU A 32 -0.67 -12.41 0.16
C GLU A 32 -0.35 -10.93 -0.11
N ILE A 33 -0.54 -10.43 -1.33
CA ILE A 33 -0.25 -9.03 -1.69
C ILE A 33 -1.42 -8.14 -1.25
N PRO A 34 -1.18 -7.08 -0.45
CA PRO A 34 -2.22 -6.16 -0.03
C PRO A 34 -2.96 -5.53 -1.22
N HIS A 35 -4.29 -5.40 -1.10
CA HIS A 35 -5.12 -4.84 -2.17
C HIS A 35 -5.04 -3.31 -2.27
N PHE A 36 -4.76 -2.63 -1.16
CA PHE A 36 -4.63 -1.18 -1.09
C PHE A 36 -3.81 -0.80 0.14
N LEU A 37 -3.41 0.47 0.20
CA LEU A 37 -2.82 1.06 1.39
C LEU A 37 -3.85 1.95 2.09
N GLY A 38 -3.98 1.79 3.40
CA GLY A 38 -4.71 2.69 4.28
C GLY A 38 -3.76 3.50 5.16
N TRP A 39 -4.33 4.29 6.08
CA TRP A 39 -3.54 4.92 7.14
C TRP A 39 -2.76 3.90 7.96
N LEU A 40 -3.48 2.87 8.44
CA LEU A 40 -2.98 1.75 9.19
C LEU A 40 -3.07 0.48 8.33
N ASN A 41 -1.97 -0.24 8.23
CA ASN A 41 -1.86 -1.43 7.41
C ASN A 41 -1.42 -2.60 8.29
N TYR A 42 -2.11 -3.73 8.14
CA TYR A 42 -1.65 -5.01 8.67
C TYR A 42 -1.09 -5.83 7.52
N TRP A 43 0.17 -6.25 7.65
CA TRP A 43 0.83 -7.16 6.73
C TRP A 43 1.19 -8.43 7.48
N SER A 44 0.66 -9.58 7.04
CA SER A 44 1.13 -10.87 7.55
C SER A 44 2.63 -11.06 7.24
N ALA A 45 3.27 -12.05 7.85
CA ALA A 45 4.66 -12.37 7.52
C ALA A 45 4.84 -12.65 6.01
N ALA A 46 3.88 -13.36 5.40
CA ALA A 46 3.87 -13.62 3.96
C ALA A 46 3.69 -12.35 3.13
N ALA A 47 2.75 -11.47 3.52
CA ALA A 47 2.53 -10.20 2.83
C ALA A 47 3.76 -9.30 2.88
N ALA A 48 4.38 -9.17 4.05
CA ALA A 48 5.59 -8.37 4.24
C ALA A 48 6.75 -8.92 3.39
N SER A 49 6.93 -10.25 3.35
CA SER A 49 7.92 -10.88 2.49
C SER A 49 7.64 -10.63 1.00
N ALA A 50 6.38 -10.73 0.56
CA ALA A 50 5.99 -10.58 -0.84
C ALA A 50 6.21 -9.15 -1.37
N ILE A 51 6.03 -8.13 -0.53
CA ILE A 51 6.28 -6.73 -0.90
C ILE A 51 7.70 -6.25 -0.55
N GLY A 52 8.56 -7.16 -0.07
CA GLY A 52 9.94 -6.85 0.31
C GLY A 52 10.07 -5.87 1.48
N PHE A 53 9.22 -5.99 2.51
CA PHE A 53 9.27 -5.19 3.74
C PHE A 53 9.70 -6.05 4.95
N PRO A 54 10.59 -5.55 5.83
CA PRO A 54 11.29 -4.28 5.73
C PRO A 54 12.63 -4.37 4.97
N ASP A 55 12.95 -3.30 4.25
CA ASP A 55 14.29 -2.95 3.80
C ASP A 55 14.83 -1.81 4.68
N PRO A 56 15.80 -2.05 5.58
CA PRO A 56 16.30 -1.05 6.51
C PRO A 56 16.85 0.23 5.84
N ALA A 57 17.36 0.13 4.60
CA ALA A 57 17.92 1.28 3.89
C ALA A 57 16.82 2.16 3.27
N ARG A 58 15.65 1.59 2.99
CA ARG A 58 14.55 2.29 2.28
C ARG A 58 13.35 2.60 3.18
N ASP A 59 13.19 1.84 4.26
CA ASP A 59 11.96 1.83 5.06
C ASP A 59 12.16 2.39 6.46
N ALA A 60 13.27 3.09 6.75
CA ALA A 60 13.57 3.62 8.08
C ALA A 60 12.43 4.48 8.67
N ASP A 61 11.82 5.33 7.85
CA ASP A 61 10.69 6.17 8.24
C ASP A 61 9.43 5.33 8.56
N LEU A 62 9.09 4.36 7.70
CA LEU A 62 7.97 3.44 7.96
C LEU A 62 8.23 2.56 9.20
N LEU A 63 9.46 2.10 9.38
CA LEU A 63 9.89 1.29 10.53
C LEU A 63 9.76 2.05 11.85
N SER A 64 10.02 3.35 11.86
CA SER A 64 9.82 4.20 13.05
C SER A 64 8.37 4.20 13.54
N ARG A 65 7.42 3.93 12.63
CA ARG A 65 5.97 3.87 12.88
C ARG A 65 5.39 2.46 12.76
N ALA A 66 6.24 1.43 12.70
CA ALA A 66 5.85 0.05 12.56
C ALA A 66 6.01 -0.75 13.87
N ARG A 67 5.16 -1.76 14.04
CA ARG A 67 5.26 -2.73 15.14
C ARG A 67 5.19 -4.14 14.58
N ARG A 68 6.16 -4.98 14.97
CA ARG A 68 6.13 -6.41 14.66
C ARG A 68 5.13 -7.14 15.56
N THR A 69 4.33 -8.03 15.00
CA THR A 69 3.38 -8.87 15.73
C THR A 69 4.05 -10.15 16.23
N ALA A 70 3.43 -10.84 17.19
CA ALA A 70 3.92 -12.13 17.71
C ALA A 70 3.99 -13.22 16.62
N THR A 71 3.13 -13.13 15.61
CA THR A 71 3.11 -14.04 14.44
C THR A 71 4.06 -13.63 13.33
N GLY A 72 4.93 -12.64 13.56
CA GLY A 72 5.95 -12.19 12.61
C GLY A 72 5.44 -11.23 11.53
N GLY A 73 4.16 -10.83 11.57
CA GLY A 73 3.60 -9.77 10.73
C GLY A 73 3.95 -8.37 11.24
N TRP A 74 3.40 -7.37 10.57
CA TRP A 74 3.64 -5.95 10.82
C TRP A 74 2.34 -5.16 10.87
N VAL A 75 2.27 -4.25 11.82
CA VAL A 75 1.29 -3.16 11.84
C VAL A 75 2.05 -1.88 11.51
N VAL A 76 1.70 -1.21 10.42
CA VAL A 76 2.44 -0.06 9.87
C VAL A 76 1.52 1.13 9.69
N ARG A 77 1.90 2.29 10.23
CA ARG A 77 1.23 3.57 9.99
C ARG A 77 1.99 4.37 8.94
N LEU A 78 1.29 4.83 7.89
CA LEU A 78 1.91 5.68 6.87
C LEU A 78 2.30 7.05 7.41
N THR A 79 1.47 7.60 8.30
CA THR A 79 1.60 8.93 8.91
C THR A 79 1.30 8.85 10.40
N ASP A 80 1.82 9.79 11.20
CA ASP A 80 1.56 9.84 12.64
C ASP A 80 0.10 10.18 12.96
N MET A 81 -0.51 11.04 12.15
CA MET A 81 -1.93 11.39 12.21
C MET A 81 -2.76 10.55 11.23
N PRO A 82 -4.08 10.40 11.48
CA PRO A 82 -4.98 9.78 10.52
C PRO A 82 -4.80 10.35 9.12
N LEU A 83 -4.77 9.47 8.12
CA LEU A 83 -4.58 9.84 6.72
C LEU A 83 -5.70 10.78 6.27
N ASP A 84 -5.30 11.91 5.69
CA ASP A 84 -6.16 12.95 5.16
C ASP A 84 -5.69 13.23 3.72
N LEU A 85 -6.56 12.99 2.74
CA LEU A 85 -6.19 13.11 1.31
C LEU A 85 -6.15 14.56 0.82
N ASP A 86 -6.72 15.49 1.58
CA ASP A 86 -6.66 16.92 1.29
C ASP A 86 -5.39 17.57 1.86
N ASN A 87 -4.70 16.88 2.78
CA ASN A 87 -3.38 17.28 3.25
C ASN A 87 -2.29 16.81 2.26
N PRO A 88 -1.54 17.73 1.63
CA PRO A 88 -0.52 17.37 0.63
C PRO A 88 0.58 16.46 1.16
N ALA A 89 0.98 16.60 2.44
CA ALA A 89 2.02 15.77 3.03
C ALA A 89 1.56 14.32 3.23
N HIS A 90 0.29 14.14 3.61
CA HIS A 90 -0.31 12.81 3.74
C HIS A 90 -0.49 12.14 2.38
N LEU A 91 -0.89 12.90 1.36
CA LEU A 91 -0.98 12.41 -0.01
C LEU A 91 0.39 12.00 -0.57
N ASP A 92 1.44 12.79 -0.34
CA ASP A 92 2.80 12.47 -0.74
C ASP A 92 3.31 11.19 -0.07
N ALA A 93 3.08 11.04 1.24
CA ALA A 93 3.42 9.81 1.97
C ALA A 93 2.73 8.58 1.39
N LEU A 94 1.45 8.69 1.04
CA LEU A 94 0.71 7.59 0.40
C LEU A 94 1.27 7.27 -0.99
N LYS A 95 1.59 8.28 -1.81
CA LYS A 95 2.19 8.08 -3.14
C LYS A 95 3.55 7.39 -3.06
N ARG A 96 4.44 7.88 -2.19
CA ARG A 96 5.76 7.25 -1.94
C ARG A 96 5.63 5.81 -1.48
N ALA A 97 4.65 5.50 -0.64
CA ALA A 97 4.40 4.13 -0.20
C ALA A 97 3.97 3.23 -1.38
N TYR A 98 3.11 3.72 -2.28
CA TYR A 98 2.79 3.01 -3.51
C TYR A 98 3.98 2.88 -4.47
N GLU A 99 4.87 3.86 -4.55
CA GLU A 99 6.10 3.74 -5.35
C GLU A 99 7.07 2.72 -4.75
N ARG A 100 7.14 2.64 -3.42
CA ARG A 100 7.98 1.68 -2.69
C ARG A 100 7.50 0.24 -2.84
N PHE A 101 6.20 0.01 -2.94
CA PHE A 101 5.57 -1.32 -3.01
C PHE A 101 4.76 -1.48 -4.31
N PRO A 102 5.42 -1.56 -5.48
CA PRO A 102 4.76 -1.52 -6.79
C PRO A 102 3.76 -2.66 -7.01
N GLU A 103 3.88 -3.78 -6.29
CA GLU A 103 2.98 -4.93 -6.41
C GLU A 103 1.61 -4.68 -5.76
N ILE A 104 1.54 -3.82 -4.74
CA ILE A 104 0.31 -3.55 -3.98
C ILE A 104 -0.83 -3.11 -4.90
N GLY A 105 -1.98 -3.74 -4.71
CA GLY A 105 -3.17 -3.55 -5.55
C GLY A 105 -3.05 -4.17 -6.93
N GLY A 106 -2.15 -5.14 -7.12
CA GLY A 106 -1.99 -5.87 -8.40
C GLY A 106 -1.50 -4.97 -9.53
N ARG A 107 -0.67 -3.98 -9.20
CA ARG A 107 -0.13 -3.02 -10.18
C ARG A 107 1.11 -3.52 -10.91
N SER A 108 1.80 -4.50 -10.33
CA SER A 108 2.94 -5.19 -10.94
C SER A 108 2.91 -6.65 -10.54
N THR A 109 3.51 -7.51 -11.36
CA THR A 109 3.80 -8.88 -10.96
C THR A 109 4.93 -8.88 -9.94
N PRO A 110 4.82 -9.63 -8.84
CA PRO A 110 5.92 -9.81 -7.90
C PRO A 110 7.13 -10.51 -8.55
#